data_AF-A0A553GNP3-F1
#
_entry.id   AF-A0A553GNP3-F1
#
_cell.length_a   1.000
_cell.length_b   1.000
_cell.length_c   1.000
_cell.angle_alpha   90.00
_cell.angle_beta   90.00
_cell.angle_gamma   90.00
#
_symmetry.space_group_name_H-M   'P 1'
#
loop_
_entity.id
_entity.type
_entity.pdbx_description
1 polymer ?
#
loop_
_entity_poly.entity_id
_entity_poly.type
_entity_poly.pdbx_seq_one_letter_code
_entity_poly.pdbx_strand_id
1 'polypeptide(L)'
;MKSFLIIFVLSCLLFACSSQKATVSDPEPSQKVNVESIDSTEYELVVFDARFESFLVSQPYPKSYYSNDYYANWNYRYCVEWNIRHSDPLRYGDFYETNIPYDQTVDYGLDFNFTLYQYFQFIDKEYGIVLIRRRGR
;
A
#
# COMPACT_ATOMS: atom_id res chain seq x y z
N MET A 1 -35.57 40.96 20.44
CA MET A 1 -34.47 40.46 19.60
C MET A 1 -33.19 40.45 20.43
N LYS A 2 -33.03 39.46 21.32
CA LYS A 2 -31.87 39.32 22.23
C LYS A 2 -31.53 37.84 22.45
N SER A 3 -32.55 36.97 22.49
CA SER A 3 -32.39 35.50 22.60
C SER A 3 -31.81 34.82 21.36
N PHE A 4 -31.97 35.38 20.16
CA PHE A 4 -31.45 34.73 18.94
C PHE A 4 -29.92 34.85 18.79
N LEU A 5 -29.29 35.81 19.47
CA LEU A 5 -27.83 35.96 19.46
C LEU A 5 -27.11 34.94 20.37
N ILE A 6 -27.81 34.34 21.33
CA ILE A 6 -27.21 33.40 22.29
C ILE A 6 -27.09 31.99 21.68
N ILE A 7 -27.99 31.62 20.76
CA ILE A 7 -28.00 30.30 20.13
C ILE A 7 -26.88 30.15 19.09
N PHE A 8 -26.43 31.23 18.44
CA PHE A 8 -25.33 31.17 17.47
C PHE A 8 -23.97 30.99 18.15
N VAL A 9 -23.79 31.53 19.37
CA VAL A 9 -22.52 31.43 20.12
C VAL A 9 -22.30 30.02 20.70
N LEU A 10 -23.36 29.26 20.98
CA LEU A 10 -23.25 27.92 21.55
C LEU A 10 -22.94 26.83 20.50
N SER A 11 -23.14 27.10 19.20
CA SER A 11 -22.93 26.14 18.11
C SER A 11 -21.46 25.99 17.69
N CYS A 12 -20.61 26.95 18.01
CA CYS A 12 -19.19 26.95 17.58
C CYS A 12 -18.25 26.11 18.46
N LEU A 13 -18.74 25.44 19.51
CA LEU A 13 -17.89 24.68 20.44
C LEU A 13 -17.67 23.20 20.08
N LEU A 14 -18.17 22.72 18.93
CA LEU A 14 -18.02 21.32 18.51
C LEU A 14 -16.93 21.06 17.45
N PHE A 15 -16.07 22.04 17.14
CA PHE A 15 -14.98 21.89 16.17
C PHE A 15 -13.57 22.07 16.78
N ALA A 16 -13.30 21.38 17.89
CA ALA A 16 -11.94 21.23 18.40
C ALA A 16 -11.60 19.75 18.59
N CYS A 17 -11.45 19.02 17.47
CA CYS A 17 -10.75 17.74 17.48
C CYS A 17 -9.25 18.04 17.27
N SER A 18 -8.52 18.24 18.37
CA SER A 18 -7.07 18.33 18.33
C SER A 18 -6.49 16.91 18.18
N SER A 19 -5.89 16.62 17.03
CA SER A 19 -5.13 15.39 16.84
C SER A 19 -3.85 15.48 17.67
N GLN A 20 -3.73 14.66 18.71
CA GLN A 20 -2.51 14.54 19.50
C GLN A 20 -1.47 13.77 18.67
N LYS A 21 -0.39 14.44 18.25
CA LYS A 21 0.80 13.75 17.74
C LYS A 21 1.52 13.10 18.91
N ALA A 22 1.45 11.78 19.01
CA ALA A 22 2.37 11.03 19.84
C ALA A 22 3.76 11.06 19.19
N THR A 23 4.70 11.76 19.81
CA THR A 23 6.13 11.57 19.58
C THR A 23 6.51 10.23 20.19
N VAL A 24 6.69 9.21 19.35
CA VAL A 24 7.38 7.97 19.73
C VAL A 24 8.78 8.06 19.14
N SER A 25 9.74 8.05 20.04
CA SER A 25 11.17 8.03 19.76
C SER A 25 11.58 6.80 18.96
N ASP A 26 12.55 6.99 18.06
CA ASP A 26 13.37 5.95 17.43
C ASP A 26 13.72 4.80 18.40
N PRO A 27 13.70 3.56 17.90
CA PRO A 27 14.91 3.06 17.24
C PRO A 27 14.66 2.27 15.94
N GLU A 28 15.33 2.68 14.87
CA GLU A 28 15.87 1.76 13.86
C GLU A 28 17.11 1.02 14.41
N PRO A 29 17.57 -0.11 13.81
CA PRO A 29 17.08 -0.74 12.57
C PRO A 29 16.80 -2.25 12.67
N SER A 30 16.00 -2.73 11.71
CA SER A 30 16.02 -4.09 11.18
C SER A 30 15.78 -5.23 12.17
N GLN A 31 14.50 -5.57 12.39
CA GLN A 31 14.16 -6.88 12.94
C GLN A 31 14.35 -7.95 11.85
N LYS A 32 15.56 -8.52 11.81
CA LYS A 32 15.84 -9.76 11.08
C LYS A 32 15.04 -10.88 11.74
N VAL A 33 14.00 -11.35 11.09
CA VAL A 33 13.35 -12.62 11.45
C VAL A 33 14.00 -13.69 10.58
N ASN A 34 15.01 -14.35 11.12
CA ASN A 34 15.58 -15.57 10.56
C ASN A 34 14.68 -16.74 10.96
N VAL A 35 14.02 -17.37 10.00
CA VAL A 35 13.40 -18.68 10.18
C VAL A 35 14.10 -19.63 9.22
N GLU A 36 14.93 -20.49 9.79
CA GLU A 36 15.57 -21.59 9.09
C GLU A 36 14.52 -22.65 8.71
N SER A 37 14.32 -22.92 7.40
CA SER A 37 14.23 -24.30 6.87
C SER A 37 14.08 -24.38 5.33
N ILE A 38 15.10 -24.97 4.69
CA ILE A 38 15.06 -25.99 3.62
C ILE A 38 14.51 -25.56 2.24
N ASP A 39 15.45 -25.15 1.37
CA ASP A 39 15.41 -25.28 -0.10
C ASP A 39 14.12 -24.80 -0.81
N SER A 40 13.51 -23.73 -0.31
CA SER A 40 12.56 -22.91 -1.05
C SER A 40 13.28 -21.66 -1.54
N THR A 41 13.07 -21.29 -2.80
CA THR A 41 13.45 -19.96 -3.28
C THR A 41 12.61 -18.94 -2.52
N GLU A 42 13.19 -18.29 -1.51
CA GLU A 42 12.55 -17.18 -0.82
C GLU A 42 12.58 -15.93 -1.71
N TYR A 43 11.41 -15.40 -2.01
CA TYR A 43 11.27 -14.17 -2.79
C TYR A 43 11.06 -12.99 -1.85
N GLU A 44 11.91 -11.98 -1.97
CA GLU A 44 11.81 -10.74 -1.20
C GLU A 44 11.33 -9.60 -2.10
N LEU A 45 10.37 -8.81 -1.60
CA LEU A 45 9.97 -7.56 -2.24
C LEU A 45 10.69 -6.39 -1.57
N VAL A 46 11.59 -5.75 -2.32
CA VAL A 46 12.30 -4.55 -1.86
C VAL A 46 11.66 -3.32 -2.51
N VAL A 47 11.08 -2.44 -1.69
CA VAL A 47 10.49 -1.17 -2.14
C VAL A 47 11.34 -0.02 -1.62
N PHE A 48 11.87 0.81 -2.52
CA PHE A 48 12.76 1.92 -2.16
C PHE A 48 12.05 3.20 -1.68
N ASP A 49 10.72 3.28 -1.80
CA ASP A 49 9.96 4.40 -1.26
C ASP A 49 9.76 4.22 0.26
N ALA A 50 10.43 5.07 1.04
CA ALA A 50 10.38 5.03 2.51
C ALA A 50 8.96 5.18 3.10
N ARG A 51 8.00 5.72 2.34
CA ARG A 51 6.60 5.85 2.78
C ARG A 51 5.84 4.54 2.68
N PHE A 52 6.34 3.56 1.91
CA PHE A 52 5.65 2.30 1.68
C PHE A 52 5.46 1.51 2.97
N GLU A 53 6.49 1.38 3.80
CA GLU A 53 6.41 0.66 5.07
C GLU A 53 5.36 1.28 6.02
N SER A 54 5.38 2.61 6.15
CA SER A 54 4.37 3.33 6.94
C SER A 54 2.96 3.11 6.37
N PHE A 55 2.82 3.11 5.05
CA PHE A 55 1.54 2.82 4.40
C PHE A 55 1.09 1.38 4.65
N LEU A 56 1.98 0.40 4.56
CA LEU A 56 1.70 -1.02 4.78
C LEU A 56 1.22 -1.29 6.21
N VAL A 57 1.86 -0.69 7.21
CA VAL A 57 1.46 -0.80 8.63
C VAL A 57 0.14 -0.07 8.89
N SER A 58 -0.17 0.99 8.13
CA SER A 58 -1.41 1.76 8.28
C SER A 58 -2.65 1.08 7.69
N GLN A 59 -2.53 -0.10 7.07
CA GLN A 59 -3.67 -0.76 6.44
C GLN A 59 -4.72 -1.17 7.48
N PRO A 60 -5.99 -0.82 7.28
CA PRO A 60 -7.04 -1.08 8.27
C PRO A 60 -7.46 -2.55 8.32
N TYR A 61 -7.16 -3.32 7.27
CA TYR A 61 -7.54 -4.72 7.16
C TYR A 61 -6.32 -5.63 7.37
N PRO A 62 -6.48 -6.76 8.09
CA PRO A 62 -5.40 -7.73 8.24
C PRO A 62 -5.06 -8.38 6.89
N LYS A 63 -3.86 -8.95 6.79
CA LYS A 63 -3.39 -9.63 5.56
C LYS A 63 -4.32 -10.76 5.10
N SER A 64 -5.03 -11.40 6.03
CA SER A 64 -5.98 -12.48 5.76
C SER A 64 -7.38 -12.01 5.31
N TYR A 65 -7.58 -10.71 5.07
CA TYR A 65 -8.88 -10.17 4.67
C TYR A 65 -9.33 -10.69 3.30
N TYR A 66 -8.41 -10.78 2.33
CA TYR A 66 -8.64 -11.53 1.09
C TYR A 66 -7.83 -12.83 1.09
N SER A 67 -8.21 -13.77 0.21
CA SER A 67 -7.47 -15.02 0.04
C SER A 67 -6.13 -14.79 -0.67
N ASN A 68 -5.18 -15.72 -0.48
CA ASN A 68 -3.93 -15.71 -1.23
C ASN A 68 -4.18 -15.67 -2.74
N ASP A 69 -5.10 -16.50 -3.24
CA ASP A 69 -5.49 -16.53 -4.66
C ASP A 69 -6.02 -15.19 -5.15
N TYR A 70 -6.78 -14.46 -4.32
CA TYR A 70 -7.26 -13.12 -4.69
C TYR A 70 -6.08 -12.18 -4.92
N TYR A 71 -5.13 -12.14 -3.99
CA TYR A 71 -3.94 -11.31 -4.12
C TYR A 71 -3.09 -11.73 -5.33
N ALA A 72 -2.81 -13.02 -5.49
CA ALA A 72 -2.05 -13.55 -6.62
C ALA A 72 -2.67 -13.19 -7.98
N ASN A 73 -3.99 -13.35 -8.13
CA ASN A 73 -4.71 -13.00 -9.36
C ASN A 73 -4.63 -11.50 -9.68
N TRP A 74 -4.70 -10.62 -8.67
CA TRP A 74 -4.55 -9.18 -8.89
C TRP A 74 -3.10 -8.79 -9.17
N ASN A 75 -2.15 -9.36 -8.44
CA ASN A 75 -0.72 -9.11 -8.62
C ASN A 75 -0.28 -9.43 -10.03
N TYR A 76 -0.65 -10.61 -10.55
CA TYR A 76 -0.34 -10.97 -11.93
C TYR A 76 -0.79 -9.90 -12.92
N ARG A 77 -2.03 -9.42 -12.79
CA ARG A 77 -2.58 -8.40 -13.69
C ARG A 77 -1.84 -7.06 -13.54
N TYR A 78 -1.55 -6.65 -12.31
CA TYR A 78 -0.82 -5.41 -12.04
C TYR A 78 0.62 -5.48 -12.55
N CYS A 79 1.33 -6.59 -12.35
CA CYS A 79 2.67 -6.82 -12.86
C CYS A 79 2.69 -6.78 -14.40
N VAL A 80 1.70 -7.37 -15.07
CA VAL A 80 1.59 -7.28 -16.54
C VAL A 80 1.48 -5.82 -17.00
N GLU A 81 0.56 -5.04 -16.42
CA GLU A 81 0.40 -3.63 -16.79
C GLU A 81 1.62 -2.79 -16.42
N TRP A 82 2.22 -3.02 -15.25
CA TRP A 82 3.44 -2.36 -14.80
C TRP A 82 4.58 -2.62 -15.80
N ASN A 83 4.78 -3.88 -16.21
CA ASN A 83 5.84 -4.28 -17.13
C ASN A 83 5.64 -3.74 -18.55
N ILE A 84 4.38 -3.64 -19.01
CA ILE A 84 4.06 -2.95 -20.27
C ILE A 84 4.52 -1.50 -20.19
N ARG A 85 4.22 -0.80 -19.08
CA ARG A 85 4.61 0.61 -18.91
C ARG A 85 6.12 0.79 -18.76
N HIS A 86 6.78 -0.09 -18.01
CA HIS A 86 8.25 -0.16 -17.91
C HIS A 86 8.92 -0.30 -19.28
N SER A 87 8.35 -1.09 -20.19
CA SER A 87 8.91 -1.32 -21.52
C SER A 87 8.75 -0.16 -22.50
N ASP A 88 7.93 0.85 -22.18
CA ASP A 88 7.69 2.03 -23.04
C ASP A 88 7.84 3.35 -22.24
N PRO A 89 9.07 3.72 -21.84
CA PRO A 89 9.31 4.97 -21.10
C PRO A 89 8.97 6.22 -21.90
N LEU A 90 9.04 6.17 -23.24
CA LEU A 90 8.67 7.32 -24.09
C LEU A 90 7.20 7.71 -23.90
N ARG A 91 6.33 6.73 -23.65
CA ARG A 91 4.89 6.94 -23.43
C ARG A 91 4.54 7.15 -21.96
N TYR A 92 5.17 6.41 -21.05
CA TYR A 92 4.75 6.33 -19.64
C TYR A 92 5.69 7.06 -18.67
N GLY A 93 6.84 7.54 -19.14
CA GLY A 93 7.88 8.18 -18.34
C GLY A 93 8.70 7.19 -17.51
N ASP A 94 9.66 7.72 -16.77
CA ASP A 94 10.66 6.94 -16.04
C ASP A 94 10.16 6.41 -14.69
N PHE A 95 8.87 6.56 -14.37
CA PHE A 95 8.31 6.12 -13.09
C PHE A 95 8.40 4.60 -12.88
N TYR A 96 8.31 3.83 -13.96
CA TYR A 96 8.29 2.36 -13.93
C TYR A 96 9.71 1.83 -14.11
N GLU A 97 10.57 2.03 -13.11
CA GLU A 97 12.02 1.80 -13.26
C GLU A 97 12.41 0.32 -13.41
N THR A 98 11.67 -0.59 -12.78
CA THR A 98 12.03 -2.01 -12.73
C THR A 98 10.98 -2.90 -13.37
N ASN A 99 11.40 -3.96 -14.04
CA ASN A 99 10.53 -5.06 -14.41
C ASN A 99 10.20 -5.92 -13.16
N ILE A 100 8.95 -6.36 -13.03
CA ILE A 100 8.49 -7.26 -11.97
C ILE A 100 8.11 -8.61 -12.62
N PRO A 101 9.02 -9.59 -12.69
CA PRO A 101 8.79 -10.87 -13.37
C PRO A 101 7.96 -11.84 -12.48
N TYR A 102 6.73 -11.46 -12.19
CA TYR A 102 5.81 -12.25 -11.38
C TYR A 102 5.25 -13.45 -12.17
N ASP A 103 5.47 -14.67 -11.66
CA ASP A 103 5.01 -15.92 -12.26
C ASP A 103 3.83 -16.50 -11.49
N GLN A 104 2.67 -16.60 -12.14
CA GLN A 104 1.45 -17.15 -11.53
C GLN A 104 1.54 -18.63 -11.13
N THR A 105 2.56 -19.37 -11.58
CA THR A 105 2.78 -20.78 -11.23
C THR A 105 3.63 -20.97 -9.98
N VAL A 106 4.28 -19.91 -9.50
CA VAL A 106 5.12 -19.91 -8.30
C VAL A 106 4.27 -19.60 -7.07
N ASP A 107 4.42 -20.40 -6.01
CA ASP A 107 3.79 -20.10 -4.72
C ASP A 107 4.66 -19.16 -3.90
N TYR A 108 4.39 -17.86 -4.04
CA TYR A 108 5.04 -16.82 -3.25
C TYR A 108 4.52 -16.73 -1.80
N GLY A 109 3.41 -17.40 -1.48
CA GLY A 109 2.77 -17.30 -0.17
C GLY A 109 2.01 -15.99 0.08
N LEU A 110 1.23 -16.00 1.17
CA LEU A 110 0.30 -14.92 1.51
C LEU A 110 1.01 -13.60 1.82
N ASP A 111 2.14 -13.64 2.52
CA ASP A 111 2.85 -12.43 2.96
C ASP A 111 3.42 -11.65 1.77
N PHE A 112 4.06 -12.34 0.82
CA PHE A 112 4.56 -11.73 -0.41
C PHE A 112 3.39 -11.18 -1.23
N ASN A 113 2.37 -12.01 -1.47
CA ASN A 113 1.25 -11.62 -2.31
C ASN A 113 0.46 -10.43 -1.74
N PHE A 114 0.24 -10.40 -0.43
CA PHE A 114 -0.35 -9.27 0.26
C PHE A 114 0.50 -8.00 0.09
N THR A 115 1.81 -8.10 0.34
CA THR A 115 2.72 -6.95 0.30
C THR A 115 2.81 -6.37 -1.11
N LEU A 116 2.98 -7.20 -2.13
CA LEU A 116 3.00 -6.78 -3.53
C LEU A 116 1.67 -6.16 -3.97
N TYR A 117 0.55 -6.74 -3.53
CA TYR A 117 -0.76 -6.15 -3.78
C TYR A 117 -0.86 -4.75 -3.18
N GLN A 118 -0.41 -4.60 -1.94
CA GLN A 118 -0.45 -3.34 -1.23
C GLN A 118 0.47 -2.31 -1.88
N TYR A 119 1.60 -2.71 -2.47
CA TYR A 119 2.45 -1.84 -3.29
C TYR A 119 1.68 -1.21 -4.45
N PHE A 120 0.89 -1.97 -5.21
CA PHE A 120 0.10 -1.37 -6.29
C PHE A 120 -1.00 -0.41 -5.79
N GLN A 121 -1.58 -0.70 -4.62
CA GLN A 121 -2.54 0.20 -3.98
C GLN A 121 -1.87 1.48 -3.45
N PHE A 122 -0.63 1.39 -2.99
CA PHE A 122 0.20 2.53 -2.61
C PHE A 122 0.43 3.45 -3.80
N ILE A 123 0.79 2.88 -4.95
CA ILE A 123 1.00 3.63 -6.20
C ILE A 123 -0.27 4.39 -6.63
N ASP A 124 -1.43 3.73 -6.59
CA ASP A 124 -2.73 4.36 -6.87
C ASP A 124 -2.99 5.53 -5.90
N LYS A 125 -2.82 5.31 -4.59
CA LYS A 125 -3.16 6.30 -3.56
C LYS A 125 -2.21 7.49 -3.52
N GLU A 126 -0.90 7.25 -3.49
CA GLU A 126 0.11 8.27 -3.25
C GLU A 126 0.52 9.01 -4.52
N TYR A 127 0.41 8.36 -5.69
CA TYR A 127 0.81 8.93 -6.97
C TYR A 127 -0.38 9.20 -7.91
N GLY A 128 -1.59 8.72 -7.58
CA GLY A 128 -2.76 8.85 -8.45
C GLY A 128 -2.66 7.99 -9.72
N ILE A 129 -1.73 7.03 -9.76
CA ILE A 129 -1.45 6.21 -10.94
C ILE A 129 -2.33 4.96 -10.89
N VAL A 130 -3.36 4.95 -11.72
CA VAL A 130 -4.23 3.78 -11.87
C VAL A 130 -3.65 2.86 -12.95
N LEU A 131 -3.15 1.69 -12.53
CA LEU A 131 -2.72 0.64 -13.46
C LEU A 131 -3.93 -0.02 -14.15
N ILE A 132 -4.87 -0.52 -13.33
CA ILE A 132 -6.08 -1.21 -13.78
C ILE A 132 -7.28 -0.61 -13.08
N ARG A 133 -8.27 -0.16 -13.85
CA ARG A 133 -9.54 0.34 -13.29
C ARG A 133 -10.37 -0.82 -12.77
N ARG A 134 -10.75 -0.76 -11.49
CA ARG A 134 -11.73 -1.68 -10.91
C ARG A 134 -13.12 -1.11 -11.10
N ARG A 135 -14.04 -1.92 -11.61
CA ARG A 135 -15.43 -1.53 -11.77
C ARG A 135 -16.05 -1.37 -10.37
N GLY A 136 -16.52 -0.16 -10.05
CA GLY A 136 -17.16 0.15 -8.76
C GLY A 136 -16.34 1.01 -7.79
N ARG A 137 -15.25 1.63 -8.26
CA ARG A 137 -14.51 2.67 -7.54
C ARG A 137 -14.56 3.98 -8.30
#